data_AF-A0A1M6Q8E7-F1
#
_entry.id   AF-A0A1M6Q8E7-F1
#
_cell.length_a   1.000
_cell.length_b   1.000
_cell.length_c   1.000
_cell.angle_alpha   90.00
_cell.angle_beta   90.00
_cell.angle_gamma   90.00
#
_symmetry.space_group_name_H-M   'P 1'
#
loop_
_entity.id
_entity.type
_entity.pdbx_description
1 polymer ?
#
loop_
_entity_poly.entity_id
_entity_poly.type
_entity_poly.pdbx_seq_one_letter_code
_entity_poly.pdbx_strand_id
1 'polypeptide(L)'
;MKTLVLFIVASVIFSCKTSISKEKVNKIKEEVYGIDKEHAHKKAIELIPEDFFWNSIDEFASFGSDEGDLALAEFREWKKLNPNIPTYECLKWTIESLGELSIVDFNDEILDRKLIKSQISDENFDDHYYIFTVDICAIATGFGQLVDDGEIDKKNKPLIQRAIERQKIWAELKPNWDSEFKTEYIRRLNVLKRVLKEA
;
A
#
# COMPACT_ATOMS: atom_id res chain seq x y z
N MET A 1 -25.41 32.97 12.04
CA MET A 1 -26.16 31.70 11.98
C MET A 1 -25.78 30.98 10.70
N LYS A 2 -24.70 30.19 10.74
CA LYS A 2 -24.32 29.25 9.68
C LYS A 2 -23.74 28.02 10.38
N THR A 3 -24.29 26.89 10.00
CA THR A 3 -24.24 25.58 10.64
C THR A 3 -22.82 25.00 10.63
N LEU A 4 -22.35 24.61 11.81
CA LEU A 4 -21.14 23.82 12.02
C LEU A 4 -21.49 22.36 11.73
N VAL A 5 -21.04 21.84 10.60
CA VAL A 5 -21.10 20.40 10.30
C VAL A 5 -19.91 19.76 11.03
N LEU A 6 -20.21 19.15 12.17
CA LEU A 6 -19.27 18.40 12.99
C LEU A 6 -19.02 17.05 12.31
N PHE A 7 -17.82 16.85 11.77
CA PHE A 7 -17.35 15.54 11.30
C PHE A 7 -17.21 14.60 12.51
N ILE A 8 -17.98 13.50 12.49
CA ILE A 8 -17.88 12.41 13.44
C ILE A 8 -16.63 11.61 13.09
N VAL A 9 -15.52 11.91 13.76
CA VAL A 9 -14.32 11.07 13.76
C VAL A 9 -14.51 9.98 14.81
N ALA A 10 -14.46 8.73 14.34
CA ALA A 10 -14.20 7.49 15.04
C ALA A 10 -14.40 7.49 16.58
N SER A 11 -15.60 7.11 17.01
CA SER A 11 -15.86 6.68 18.39
C SER A 11 -16.56 5.32 18.37
N VAL A 12 -15.80 4.27 18.07
CA VAL A 12 -16.12 2.91 18.52
C VAL A 12 -14.91 2.40 19.30
N ILE A 13 -14.70 3.01 20.47
CA ILE A 13 -13.92 2.39 21.55
C ILE A 13 -14.80 1.26 22.07
N PHE A 14 -14.58 0.05 21.56
CA PHE A 14 -15.21 -1.15 22.07
C PHE A 14 -14.63 -1.46 23.46
N SER A 15 -15.27 -0.93 24.49
CA SER A 15 -15.07 -1.34 25.87
C SER A 15 -15.54 -2.79 26.02
N CYS A 16 -14.62 -3.73 25.90
CA CYS A 16 -14.81 -5.09 26.40
C CYS A 16 -13.71 -5.39 27.41
N LYS A 17 -13.96 -5.05 28.67
CA LYS A 17 -13.29 -5.68 29.80
C LYS A 17 -13.72 -7.15 29.81
N THR A 18 -12.85 -8.04 29.36
CA THR A 18 -12.99 -9.47 29.63
C THR A 18 -11.73 -9.93 30.36
N SER A 19 -11.91 -10.31 31.62
CA SER A 19 -10.93 -10.93 32.48
C SER A 19 -10.39 -12.21 31.83
N ILE A 20 -9.12 -12.19 31.41
CA ILE A 20 -8.42 -13.37 30.92
C ILE A 20 -8.04 -14.22 32.13
N SER A 21 -8.65 -15.40 32.25
CA SER A 21 -8.22 -16.43 33.19
C SER A 21 -6.86 -17.00 32.76
N LYS A 22 -6.01 -17.33 33.75
CA LYS A 22 -4.61 -17.74 33.62
C LYS A 22 -4.36 -19.08 32.87
N GLU A 23 -5.34 -19.61 32.14
CA GLU A 23 -5.27 -20.93 31.46
C GLU A 23 -5.02 -20.86 29.94
N LYS A 24 -4.97 -19.66 29.33
CA LYS A 24 -4.68 -19.48 27.89
C LYS A 24 -3.23 -19.12 27.57
N VAL A 25 -2.28 -19.46 28.45
CA VAL A 25 -0.84 -19.32 28.17
C VAL A 25 -0.33 -20.61 27.52
N ASN A 26 -0.75 -20.89 26.29
CA ASN A 26 -0.10 -21.89 25.46
C ASN A 26 -0.37 -21.62 23.97
N LYS A 27 0.71 -21.30 23.24
CA LYS A 27 0.80 -20.86 21.83
C LYS A 27 0.26 -19.46 21.51
N ILE A 28 0.91 -18.43 22.03
CA ILE A 28 1.04 -17.19 21.24
C ILE A 28 2.14 -17.51 20.23
N LYS A 29 1.77 -17.77 18.96
CA LYS A 29 2.75 -17.60 17.88
C LYS A 29 3.04 -16.11 17.88
N GLU A 30 4.30 -15.74 18.07
CA GLU A 30 4.73 -14.35 17.94
C GLU A 30 4.35 -13.90 16.53
N GLU A 31 3.46 -12.90 16.45
CA GLU A 31 3.07 -12.35 15.16
C GLU A 31 4.26 -11.59 14.59
N VAL A 32 4.67 -11.96 13.39
CA VAL A 32 5.79 -11.31 12.71
C VAL A 32 5.35 -9.91 12.29
N TYR A 33 5.96 -8.90 12.90
CA TYR A 33 5.75 -7.49 12.55
C TYR A 33 6.57 -7.13 11.31
N GLY A 34 5.98 -6.32 10.42
CA GLY A 34 6.65 -5.83 9.22
C GLY A 34 6.92 -6.91 8.15
N ILE A 35 7.69 -6.52 7.14
CA ILE A 35 8.11 -7.43 6.07
C ILE A 35 9.19 -8.40 6.57
N ASP A 36 9.01 -9.69 6.29
CA ASP A 36 9.96 -10.72 6.70
C ASP A 36 10.08 -11.81 5.63
N LYS A 37 11.27 -11.90 5.03
CA LYS A 37 11.61 -12.85 3.98
C LYS A 37 11.61 -14.30 4.48
N GLU A 38 11.95 -14.55 5.75
CA GLU A 38 12.05 -15.91 6.29
C GLU A 38 10.69 -16.58 6.47
N HIS A 39 9.67 -15.78 6.75
CA HIS A 39 8.29 -16.24 6.97
C HIS A 39 7.37 -16.00 5.75
N ALA A 40 7.87 -15.36 4.69
CA ALA A 40 7.11 -15.11 3.47
C ALA A 40 6.76 -16.40 2.71
N HIS A 41 5.69 -16.34 1.92
CA HIS A 41 5.30 -17.41 1.04
C HIS A 41 6.40 -17.69 0.00
N LYS A 42 6.73 -18.97 -0.24
CA LYS A 42 7.83 -19.39 -1.13
C LYS A 42 7.75 -18.77 -2.52
N LYS A 43 6.55 -18.68 -3.09
CA LYS A 43 6.32 -18.04 -4.39
C LYS A 43 6.69 -16.56 -4.39
N ALA A 44 6.47 -15.82 -3.30
CA ALA A 44 6.90 -14.42 -3.20
C ALA A 44 8.43 -14.32 -3.21
N ILE A 45 9.11 -15.19 -2.47
CA ILE A 45 10.58 -15.26 -2.43
C ILE A 45 11.15 -15.60 -3.81
N GLU A 46 10.54 -16.54 -4.52
CA GLU A 46 10.93 -16.94 -5.88
C GLU A 46 10.73 -15.82 -6.90
N LEU A 47 9.62 -15.09 -6.82
CA LEU A 47 9.31 -14.00 -7.75
C LEU A 47 10.11 -12.72 -7.45
N ILE A 48 10.46 -12.48 -6.19
CA ILE A 48 11.14 -11.27 -5.70
C ILE A 48 12.45 -11.63 -5.01
N PRO A 49 13.48 -12.07 -5.75
CA PRO A 49 14.78 -12.36 -5.16
C PRO A 49 15.50 -11.08 -4.67
N GLU A 50 15.11 -9.90 -5.15
CA GLU A 50 15.80 -8.64 -4.88
C GLU A 50 15.69 -8.20 -3.40
N ASP A 51 16.83 -8.08 -2.72
CA ASP A 51 16.88 -7.80 -1.28
C ASP A 51 16.25 -6.48 -0.86
N PHE A 52 16.25 -5.47 -1.74
CA PHE A 52 15.65 -4.18 -1.42
C PHE A 52 14.17 -4.29 -1.03
N PHE A 53 13.43 -5.23 -1.63
CA PHE A 53 12.00 -5.40 -1.35
C PHE A 53 11.74 -5.87 0.08
N TRP A 54 12.68 -6.65 0.63
CA TRP A 54 12.59 -7.26 1.95
C TRP A 54 13.21 -6.39 3.04
N ASN A 55 13.73 -5.21 2.69
CA ASN A 55 14.37 -4.31 3.64
C ASN A 55 13.36 -3.34 4.24
N SER A 56 13.00 -3.54 5.51
CA SER A 56 12.00 -2.75 6.24
C SER A 56 12.46 -1.33 6.60
N ILE A 57 13.71 -0.96 6.34
CA ILE A 57 14.23 0.40 6.59
C ILE A 57 14.68 1.11 5.31
N ASP A 58 14.40 0.52 4.14
CA ASP A 58 14.70 1.11 2.86
C ASP A 58 13.47 1.89 2.37
N GLU A 59 13.49 3.21 2.49
CA GLU A 59 12.37 4.10 2.13
C GLU A 59 11.91 3.96 0.66
N PHE A 60 12.74 3.39 -0.22
CA PHE A 60 12.37 3.12 -1.61
C PHE A 60 11.70 1.76 -1.82
N ALA A 61 11.67 0.91 -0.79
CA ALA A 61 10.99 -0.37 -0.83
C ALA A 61 9.50 -0.18 -0.54
N SER A 62 8.65 -1.03 -1.13
CA SER A 62 7.20 -0.97 -0.94
C SER A 62 6.77 -1.03 0.53
N PHE A 63 7.56 -1.66 1.39
CA PHE A 63 7.31 -1.84 2.82
C PHE A 63 8.34 -1.15 3.73
N GLY A 64 9.32 -0.44 3.16
CA GLY A 64 10.35 0.24 3.94
C GLY A 64 10.07 1.73 4.17
N SER A 65 9.01 2.25 3.55
CA SER A 65 8.39 3.53 3.94
C SER A 65 7.38 3.31 5.06
N ASP A 66 7.15 4.35 5.87
CA ASP A 66 6.15 4.32 6.95
C ASP A 66 4.75 4.02 6.39
N GLU A 67 4.40 4.59 5.23
CA GLU A 67 3.13 4.33 4.54
C GLU A 67 3.00 2.86 4.13
N GLY A 68 4.07 2.28 3.60
CA GLY A 68 4.12 0.90 3.15
C GLY A 68 4.04 -0.11 4.29
N ASP A 69 4.81 0.09 5.36
CA ASP A 69 4.77 -0.74 6.56
C ASP A 69 3.40 -0.71 7.23
N LEU A 70 2.82 0.49 7.38
CA LEU A 70 1.47 0.66 7.92
C LEU A 70 0.42 -0.04 7.04
N ALA A 71 0.49 0.13 5.72
CA ALA A 71 -0.45 -0.52 4.80
C ALA A 71 -0.37 -2.05 4.84
N LEU A 72 0.82 -2.63 5.06
CA LEU A 72 0.98 -4.07 5.28
C LEU A 72 0.35 -4.52 6.59
N ALA A 73 0.60 -3.78 7.68
CA ALA A 73 0.00 -4.08 8.98
C ALA A 73 -1.53 -4.00 8.94
N GLU A 74 -2.08 -2.95 8.32
CA GLU A 74 -3.52 -2.77 8.13
C GLU A 74 -4.13 -3.86 7.24
N PHE A 75 -3.46 -4.25 6.15
CA PHE A 75 -3.91 -5.35 5.31
C PHE A 75 -4.01 -6.67 6.09
N ARG A 76 -2.99 -6.98 6.91
CA ARG A 76 -2.97 -8.20 7.72
C ARG A 76 -4.08 -8.21 8.77
N GLU A 77 -4.29 -7.10 9.47
CA GLU A 77 -5.40 -6.94 10.40
C GLU A 77 -6.75 -7.06 9.69
N TRP A 78 -6.91 -6.39 8.54
CA TRP A 78 -8.12 -6.48 7.73
C TRP A 78 -8.41 -7.93 7.30
N LYS A 79 -7.39 -8.68 6.87
CA LYS A 79 -7.53 -10.07 6.43
C LYS A 79 -7.95 -10.99 7.58
N LYS A 80 -7.43 -10.79 8.79
CA LYS A 80 -7.86 -11.52 10.00
C LYS A 80 -9.35 -11.31 10.28
N LEU A 81 -9.84 -10.09 10.11
CA LEU A 81 -11.24 -9.73 10.34
C LEU A 81 -12.18 -10.12 9.19
N ASN A 82 -11.64 -10.25 7.97
CA ASN A 82 -12.41 -10.46 6.74
C ASN A 82 -11.88 -11.66 5.91
N PRO A 83 -11.76 -12.88 6.49
CA PRO A 83 -11.05 -13.99 5.85
C PRO A 83 -11.68 -14.47 4.53
N ASN A 84 -12.99 -14.23 4.34
CA ASN A 84 -13.76 -14.67 3.18
C ASN A 84 -14.14 -13.52 2.23
N ILE A 85 -13.70 -12.30 2.51
CA ILE A 85 -13.99 -11.16 1.64
C ILE A 85 -12.86 -11.04 0.61
N PRO A 86 -13.18 -10.80 -0.68
CA PRO A 86 -12.16 -10.57 -1.69
C PRO A 86 -11.23 -9.43 -1.29
N THR A 87 -9.92 -9.60 -1.45
CA THR A 87 -8.93 -8.58 -1.07
C THR A 87 -9.10 -7.28 -1.86
N TYR A 88 -9.81 -7.33 -2.99
CA TYR A 88 -10.29 -6.17 -3.73
C TYR A 88 -11.03 -5.16 -2.85
N GLU A 89 -11.83 -5.61 -1.88
CA GLU A 89 -12.55 -4.69 -0.99
C GLU A 89 -11.59 -3.96 -0.03
N CYS A 90 -10.50 -4.60 0.40
CA CYS A 90 -9.43 -3.94 1.15
C CYS A 90 -8.73 -2.90 0.29
N LEU A 91 -8.27 -3.29 -0.91
CA LEU A 91 -7.54 -2.40 -1.80
C LEU A 91 -8.38 -1.20 -2.24
N LYS A 92 -9.67 -1.44 -2.50
CA LYS A 92 -10.65 -0.38 -2.76
C LYS A 92 -10.75 0.56 -1.57
N TRP A 93 -10.92 0.03 -0.35
CA TRP A 93 -10.98 0.84 0.86
C TRP A 93 -9.72 1.69 1.05
N THR A 94 -8.53 1.12 0.83
CA THR A 94 -7.24 1.83 0.89
C THR A 94 -7.21 3.02 -0.08
N ILE A 95 -7.57 2.79 -1.35
CA ILE A 95 -7.57 3.84 -2.39
C ILE A 95 -8.61 4.93 -2.08
N GLU A 96 -9.84 4.53 -1.77
CA GLU A 96 -10.94 5.49 -1.56
C GLU A 96 -10.78 6.32 -0.28
N SER A 97 -10.22 5.72 0.79
CA SER A 97 -10.05 6.41 2.07
C SER A 97 -8.87 7.38 2.06
N LEU A 98 -7.76 7.01 1.40
CA LEU A 98 -6.57 7.86 1.34
C LEU A 98 -6.64 8.88 0.20
N GLY A 99 -7.15 8.47 -0.97
CA GLY A 99 -7.09 9.28 -2.18
C GLY A 99 -8.19 10.32 -2.32
N GLU A 100 -9.19 10.30 -1.43
CA GLU A 100 -10.42 11.11 -1.57
C GLU A 100 -11.06 10.99 -2.98
N LEU A 101 -10.88 9.82 -3.59
CA LEU A 101 -11.19 9.52 -4.97
C LEU A 101 -11.99 8.22 -5.01
N SER A 102 -13.05 8.16 -5.81
CA SER A 102 -13.78 6.91 -5.98
C SER A 102 -12.94 5.88 -6.73
N ILE A 103 -13.19 4.59 -6.50
CA ILE A 103 -12.49 3.52 -7.24
C ILE A 103 -12.75 3.58 -8.75
N VAL A 104 -13.85 4.22 -9.18
CA VAL A 104 -14.19 4.42 -10.59
C VAL A 104 -13.28 5.47 -11.22
N ASP A 105 -12.93 6.51 -10.45
CA ASP A 105 -12.05 7.58 -10.90
C ASP A 105 -10.56 7.19 -10.80
N PHE A 106 -10.23 6.11 -10.08
CA PHE A 106 -8.90 5.47 -10.09
C PHE A 106 -8.67 4.64 -11.38
N ASN A 107 -8.84 5.30 -12.52
CA ASN A 107 -8.73 4.73 -13.86
C ASN A 107 -7.52 5.30 -14.62
N ASP A 108 -7.37 5.01 -15.91
CA ASP A 108 -6.17 5.38 -16.68
C ASP A 108 -5.96 6.90 -16.83
N GLU A 109 -6.97 7.73 -16.58
CA GLU A 109 -6.84 9.20 -16.59
C GLU A 109 -5.85 9.71 -15.54
N ILE A 110 -5.71 9.01 -14.42
CA ILE A 110 -4.72 9.36 -13.37
C ILE A 110 -3.27 9.21 -13.85
N LEU A 111 -3.05 8.58 -15.01
CA LEU A 111 -1.73 8.41 -15.63
C LEU A 111 -1.40 9.53 -16.64
N ASP A 112 -2.29 10.50 -16.84
CA ASP A 112 -2.00 11.64 -17.72
C ASP A 112 -0.83 12.46 -17.15
N ARG A 113 0.29 12.49 -17.87
CA ARG A 113 1.48 13.26 -17.50
C ARG A 113 1.22 14.75 -17.31
N LYS A 114 0.31 15.34 -18.10
CA LYS A 114 -0.05 16.75 -17.95
C LYS A 114 -0.83 16.98 -16.66
N LEU A 115 -1.75 16.06 -16.33
CA LEU A 115 -2.46 16.09 -15.05
C LEU A 115 -1.47 16.00 -13.88
N ILE A 116 -0.63 14.96 -13.86
CA ILE A 116 0.37 14.77 -12.80
C ILE A 116 1.32 15.96 -12.71
N LYS A 117 1.77 16.51 -13.86
CA LYS A 117 2.62 17.71 -13.86
C LYS A 117 1.91 18.93 -13.29
N SER A 118 0.63 19.12 -13.60
CA SER A 118 -0.15 20.23 -13.04
C SER A 118 -0.35 20.08 -11.54
N GLN A 119 -0.62 18.86 -11.07
CA GLN A 119 -0.72 18.51 -9.64
C GLN A 119 0.59 18.78 -8.89
N ILE A 120 1.73 18.33 -9.43
CA ILE A 120 3.07 18.61 -8.84
C ILE A 120 3.36 20.12 -8.76
N SER A 121 2.80 20.92 -9.66
CA SER A 121 3.06 22.36 -9.74
C SER A 121 2.05 23.20 -8.95
N ASP A 122 0.99 22.61 -8.41
CA ASP A 122 -0.05 23.29 -7.64
C ASP A 122 0.30 23.25 -6.15
N GLU A 123 0.58 24.41 -5.57
CA GLU A 123 0.93 24.55 -4.15
C GLU A 123 -0.20 24.13 -3.19
N ASN A 124 -1.44 24.02 -3.69
CA ASN A 124 -2.59 23.57 -2.90
C ASN A 124 -2.85 22.06 -3.04
N PHE A 125 -2.12 21.37 -3.90
CA PHE A 125 -2.25 19.93 -4.08
C PHE A 125 -1.07 19.22 -3.40
N ASP A 126 -1.36 18.47 -2.34
CA ASP A 126 -0.36 17.63 -1.68
C ASP A 126 -0.09 16.38 -2.53
N ASP A 127 0.83 16.51 -3.47
CA ASP A 127 1.20 15.43 -4.36
C ASP A 127 1.95 14.30 -3.66
N HIS A 128 2.59 14.58 -2.52
CA HIS A 128 3.18 13.53 -1.70
C HIS A 128 2.09 12.65 -1.08
N TYR A 129 1.02 13.24 -0.55
CA TYR A 129 -0.07 12.47 -0.01
C TYR A 129 -0.94 11.82 -1.09
N TYR A 130 -1.55 12.62 -1.98
CA TYR A 130 -2.59 12.14 -2.91
C TYR A 130 -2.06 11.30 -4.09
N ILE A 131 -0.76 11.37 -4.37
CA ILE A 131 -0.10 10.47 -5.33
C ILE A 131 0.77 9.48 -4.59
N PHE A 132 1.79 9.95 -3.86
CA PHE A 132 2.80 9.04 -3.33
C PHE A 132 2.23 8.10 -2.25
N THR A 133 1.65 8.61 -1.17
CA THR A 133 1.08 7.79 -0.09
C THR A 133 0.00 6.85 -0.60
N VAL A 134 -0.96 7.36 -1.39
CA VAL A 134 -2.04 6.54 -1.96
C VAL A 134 -1.51 5.37 -2.78
N ASP A 135 -0.55 5.63 -3.68
CA ASP A 135 -0.02 4.60 -4.56
C ASP A 135 0.85 3.59 -3.80
N ILE A 136 1.70 4.05 -2.87
CA ILE A 136 2.50 3.15 -2.03
C ILE A 136 1.60 2.25 -1.21
N CYS A 137 0.58 2.79 -0.55
CA CYS A 137 -0.37 1.99 0.22
C CYS A 137 -1.09 0.96 -0.67
N ALA A 138 -1.56 1.36 -1.86
CA ALA A 138 -2.19 0.43 -2.80
C ALA A 138 -1.23 -0.69 -3.27
N ILE A 139 0.03 -0.35 -3.53
CA ILE A 139 1.07 -1.32 -3.89
C ILE A 139 1.34 -2.26 -2.72
N ALA A 140 1.57 -1.72 -1.51
CA ALA A 140 1.87 -2.48 -0.30
C ALA A 140 0.72 -3.43 0.07
N THR A 141 -0.54 -2.98 0.02
CA THR A 141 -1.71 -3.85 0.25
C THR A 141 -1.75 -5.00 -0.75
N GLY A 142 -1.53 -4.75 -2.04
CA GLY A 142 -1.53 -5.78 -3.07
C GLY A 142 -0.37 -6.78 -2.94
N PHE A 143 0.84 -6.27 -2.69
CA PHE A 143 2.02 -7.11 -2.48
C PHE A 143 2.03 -7.81 -1.12
N GLY A 144 1.32 -7.30 -0.13
CA GLY A 144 1.10 -7.97 1.15
C GLY A 144 0.39 -9.30 0.96
N GLN A 145 -0.61 -9.36 0.07
CA GLN A 145 -1.25 -10.63 -0.32
C GLN A 145 -0.24 -11.59 -0.96
N LEU A 146 0.65 -11.09 -1.82
CA LEU A 146 1.67 -11.96 -2.42
C LEU A 146 2.61 -12.53 -1.35
N VAL A 147 3.06 -11.68 -0.42
CA VAL A 147 3.97 -12.07 0.68
C VAL A 147 3.33 -13.12 1.57
N ASP A 148 2.06 -12.94 1.96
CA ASP A 148 1.41 -13.81 2.94
C ASP A 148 0.74 -15.05 2.30
N ASP A 149 0.09 -14.88 1.15
CA ASP A 149 -0.73 -15.90 0.49
C ASP A 149 -0.08 -16.50 -0.78
N GLY A 150 0.97 -15.88 -1.32
CA GLY A 150 1.65 -16.35 -2.53
C GLY A 150 0.95 -15.97 -3.85
N GLU A 151 -0.03 -15.08 -3.80
CA GLU A 151 -0.77 -14.63 -4.98
C GLU A 151 -1.21 -13.17 -4.88
N ILE A 152 -1.56 -12.59 -6.04
CA ILE A 152 -2.26 -11.32 -6.12
C ILE A 152 -3.57 -11.56 -6.86
N ASP A 153 -4.70 -11.22 -6.23
CA ASP A 153 -6.01 -11.36 -6.84
C ASP A 153 -6.05 -10.67 -8.22
N LYS A 154 -6.52 -11.38 -9.24
CA LYS A 154 -6.55 -10.88 -10.62
C LYS A 154 -7.28 -9.54 -10.76
N LYS A 155 -8.30 -9.30 -9.93
CA LYS A 155 -9.08 -8.06 -9.91
C LYS A 155 -8.29 -6.87 -9.34
N ASN A 156 -7.28 -7.12 -8.52
CA ASN A 156 -6.42 -6.10 -7.93
C ASN A 156 -5.32 -5.65 -8.89
N LYS A 157 -4.86 -6.56 -9.77
CA LYS A 157 -3.73 -6.28 -10.68
C LYS A 157 -3.85 -4.97 -11.47
N PRO A 158 -4.99 -4.62 -12.08
CA PRO A 158 -5.10 -3.33 -12.79
C PRO A 158 -4.93 -2.11 -11.88
N LEU A 159 -5.39 -2.18 -10.62
CA LEU A 159 -5.27 -1.08 -9.66
C LEU A 159 -3.81 -0.91 -9.22
N ILE A 160 -3.15 -2.01 -8.86
CA ILE A 160 -1.73 -2.01 -8.47
C ILE A 160 -0.86 -1.56 -9.64
N GLN A 161 -1.18 -2.01 -10.87
CA GLN A 161 -0.45 -1.60 -12.07
C GLN A 161 -0.56 -0.08 -12.30
N ARG A 162 -1.72 0.53 -12.07
CA ARG A 162 -1.90 1.98 -12.17
C ARG A 162 -1.07 2.72 -11.12
N ALA A 163 -1.12 2.27 -9.87
CA ALA A 163 -0.31 2.85 -8.80
C ALA A 163 1.19 2.81 -9.15
N ILE A 164 1.69 1.67 -9.65
CA ILE A 164 3.09 1.54 -10.09
C ILE A 164 3.42 2.51 -11.25
N GLU A 165 2.58 2.61 -12.27
CA GLU A 165 2.86 3.52 -13.39
C GLU A 165 2.74 4.99 -12.99
N ARG A 166 1.77 5.34 -12.14
CA ARG A 166 1.60 6.71 -11.64
C ARG A 166 2.81 7.15 -10.82
N GLN A 167 3.31 6.29 -9.93
CA GLN A 167 4.56 6.49 -9.18
C GLN A 167 5.78 6.71 -10.08
N LYS A 168 5.92 5.93 -11.16
CA LYS A 168 7.02 6.12 -12.12
C LYS A 168 6.93 7.49 -12.78
N ILE A 169 5.74 7.87 -13.28
CA ILE A 169 5.54 9.16 -13.93
C ILE A 169 5.79 10.31 -12.95
N TRP A 170 5.26 10.20 -11.74
CA TRP A 170 5.44 11.16 -10.65
C TRP A 170 6.93 11.38 -10.33
N ALA A 171 7.68 10.29 -10.11
CA ALA A 171 9.11 10.33 -9.84
C ALA A 171 9.92 10.99 -10.96
N GLU A 172 9.61 10.68 -12.23
CA GLU A 172 10.28 11.32 -13.36
C GLU A 172 10.04 12.84 -13.39
N LEU A 173 8.81 13.27 -13.10
CA LEU A 173 8.37 14.66 -13.16
C LEU A 173 8.79 15.50 -11.95
N LYS A 174 9.24 14.88 -10.84
CA LYS A 174 9.70 15.61 -9.65
C LYS A 174 10.89 16.53 -9.97
N PRO A 175 10.77 17.86 -9.83
CA PRO A 175 11.82 18.78 -10.27
C PRO A 175 13.10 18.69 -9.41
N ASN A 176 12.96 18.39 -8.12
CA ASN A 176 14.05 18.49 -7.13
C ASN A 176 14.65 17.13 -6.75
N TRP A 177 14.24 16.06 -7.41
CA TRP A 177 14.84 14.74 -7.18
C TRP A 177 16.11 14.58 -8.01
N ASP A 178 17.17 14.08 -7.37
CA ASP A 178 18.41 13.74 -8.04
C ASP A 178 18.19 12.70 -9.16
N SER A 179 18.97 12.78 -10.23
CA SER A 179 18.80 11.91 -11.39
C SER A 179 19.08 10.42 -11.09
N GLU A 180 20.06 10.14 -10.22
CA GLU A 180 20.40 8.78 -9.80
C GLU A 180 19.29 8.25 -8.88
N PHE A 181 18.80 9.09 -7.97
CA PHE A 181 17.65 8.78 -7.11
C PHE A 181 16.41 8.39 -7.92
N LYS A 182 16.03 9.20 -8.92
CA LYS A 182 14.90 8.89 -9.83
C LYS A 182 15.09 7.56 -10.54
N THR A 183 16.29 7.36 -11.08
CA THR A 183 16.61 6.17 -11.87
C THR A 183 16.49 4.91 -11.01
N GLU A 184 17.03 4.95 -9.78
CA GLU A 184 16.98 3.82 -8.87
C GLU A 184 15.56 3.51 -8.40
N TYR A 185 14.78 4.54 -8.03
CA TYR A 185 13.38 4.35 -7.65
C TYR A 185 12.54 3.74 -8.78
N ILE A 186 12.67 4.26 -10.01
CA ILE A 186 11.96 3.72 -11.18
C ILE A 186 12.43 2.29 -11.50
N ARG A 187 13.71 1.97 -11.32
CA ARG A 187 14.24 0.61 -11.50
C ARG A 187 13.55 -0.36 -10.54
N ARG A 188 13.37 0.02 -9.27
CA ARG A 188 12.67 -0.78 -8.25
C ARG A 188 11.19 -0.94 -8.57
N LEU A 189 10.51 0.11 -9.03
CA LEU A 189 9.12 0.03 -9.51
C LEU A 189 8.97 -0.91 -10.70
N ASN A 190 9.97 -0.99 -11.60
CA ASN A 190 9.96 -1.95 -12.70
C ASN A 190 10.12 -3.41 -12.23
N VAL A 191 10.81 -3.65 -11.11
CA VAL A 191 10.82 -4.97 -10.46
C VAL A 191 9.40 -5.33 -9.99
N LEU A 192 8.72 -4.42 -9.30
CA LEU A 192 7.33 -4.65 -8.86
C LEU A 192 6.42 -4.91 -10.07
N LYS A 193 6.57 -4.15 -11.15
CA LYS A 193 5.80 -4.37 -12.39
C LYS A 193 6.02 -5.77 -12.98
N ARG A 194 7.27 -6.25 -13.01
CA ARG A 194 7.61 -7.62 -13.45
C ARG A 194 6.87 -8.64 -12.60
N VAL A 195 7.00 -8.51 -11.28
CA VAL A 195 6.40 -9.44 -10.31
C VAL A 195 4.88 -9.46 -10.43
N LEU A 196 4.24 -8.30 -10.55
CA LEU A 196 2.78 -8.20 -10.69
C LEU A 196 2.25 -8.98 -11.91
N LYS A 197 3.03 -9.02 -13.00
CA LYS A 197 2.69 -9.78 -14.20
C LYS A 197 2.75 -11.29 -13.95
N GLU A 198 3.72 -11.76 -13.16
CA GLU A 198 4.00 -13.17 -12.89
C GLU A 198 3.18 -13.76 -11.72
N ALA A 199 2.77 -12.92 -10.77
CA ALA A 199 2.08 -13.29 -9.53
C ALA A 199 0.72 -13.98 -9.73
#